data_AF-A0AAV9F3T3-F1
#
_entry.id   AF-A0AAV9F3T3-F1
#
_cell.length_a   1.000
_cell.length_b   1.000
_cell.length_c   1.000
_cell.angle_alpha   90.00
_cell.angle_beta   90.00
_cell.angle_gamma   90.00
#
_symmetry.space_group_name_H-M   'P 1'
#
loop_
_entity.id
_entity.type
_entity.pdbx_description
1 polymer ?
#
loop_
_entity_poly.entity_id
_entity_poly.type
_entity_poly.pdbx_seq_one_letter_code
_entity_poly.pdbx_strand_id
1 'polypeptide(L)'
;MNNTQSRNRSSEDEPAGAPRARPARLIRIIDAESDECVPRSLSLRSCSATPHLGQPQFDKNPMVIEAWDTLRKSIVMFRGNMVGTIAALDDQGSDTLNYDQVFVRDFVPSALAFLMNDEPQITKNFLLRTLHLQSIEKHVDRFTLGHGVMPASFKVLNNPARGVETLIADFGETAIGRVAPVDSGFWWIILLRAYTKATGDLSLSQMPECQNGMKLILSLCLSEGFDTFPTLLCADGCCMIDRRMGVYGYPIEIQALFFMALRCAQQLLRVDMGGKEFIKMIEKRLPALSFHMRSYFWLDFEQLNNIYRFKTEEYSHTAVNKFNVIPESIPDWLFDFMPMKGGYFVGNVSPSRMDFRWFALGNCVAILASLVTHEQAVAIMDLIEERWEDLVGEMPMKACYPALENHEWEIVTGCDPKNTRWSYHNGGSWPGE
;
A
#
# COMPACT_ATOMS: atom_id res chain seq x y z
N MET A 1 78.68 39.65 6.34
CA MET A 1 77.47 39.18 7.06
C MET A 1 76.70 38.26 6.13
N ASN A 2 76.69 36.97 6.49
CA ASN A 2 75.93 35.78 6.05
C ASN A 2 75.63 35.62 4.54
N ASN A 3 76.31 34.72 3.79
CA ASN A 3 76.08 33.25 3.67
C ASN A 3 74.62 32.91 3.29
N THR A 4 74.28 32.09 2.28
CA THR A 4 74.93 30.88 1.70
C THR A 4 74.18 30.52 0.39
N GLN A 5 74.86 30.13 -0.71
CA GLN A 5 74.95 28.76 -1.31
C GLN A 5 73.61 28.05 -1.62
N SER A 6 73.41 27.25 -2.68
CA SER A 6 74.22 26.79 -3.83
C SER A 6 73.32 25.95 -4.75
N ARG A 7 73.73 25.84 -6.02
CA ARG A 7 73.24 25.03 -7.14
C ARG A 7 72.70 23.61 -6.82
N ASN A 8 71.74 23.14 -7.62
CA ASN A 8 71.94 21.97 -8.49
C ASN A 8 70.89 21.85 -9.62
N ARG A 9 71.36 21.33 -10.76
CA ARG A 9 70.60 20.95 -11.97
C ARG A 9 70.19 19.48 -11.86
N SER A 10 69.02 19.12 -12.38
CA SER A 10 68.82 17.89 -13.15
C SER A 10 67.54 17.98 -13.99
N SER A 11 67.69 17.64 -15.26
CA SER A 11 66.69 17.45 -16.31
C SER A 11 66.10 16.05 -16.22
N GLU A 12 64.79 15.89 -16.49
CA GLU A 12 64.20 14.68 -17.09
C GLU A 12 62.72 14.93 -17.48
N ASP A 13 62.48 14.84 -18.79
CA ASP A 13 61.33 14.29 -19.53
C ASP A 13 59.86 14.60 -19.13
N GLU A 14 59.21 15.41 -19.98
CA GLU A 14 57.75 15.46 -20.16
C GLU A 14 57.29 14.35 -21.13
N PRO A 15 56.18 13.64 -20.85
CA PRO A 15 55.36 13.04 -21.88
C PRO A 15 54.09 13.86 -22.13
N ALA A 16 53.80 14.01 -23.42
CA ALA A 16 52.66 14.72 -23.98
C ALA A 16 51.30 14.06 -23.66
N GLY A 17 50.29 14.92 -23.46
CA GLY A 17 48.94 14.77 -24.01
C GLY A 17 48.04 13.66 -23.45
N ALA A 18 47.22 13.99 -22.46
CA ALA A 18 45.95 13.31 -22.19
C ALA A 18 44.77 14.22 -22.59
N PRO A 19 43.69 13.68 -23.19
CA PRO A 19 42.60 14.50 -23.72
C PRO A 19 41.79 15.11 -22.57
N ARG A 20 41.53 16.42 -22.66
CA ARG A 20 40.58 17.10 -21.76
C ARG A 20 39.21 16.45 -21.89
N ALA A 21 38.79 15.70 -20.87
CA ALA A 21 37.41 15.27 -20.73
C ALA A 21 36.51 16.51 -20.66
N ARG A 22 35.56 16.60 -21.60
CA ARG A 22 34.50 17.60 -21.56
C ARG A 22 33.64 17.35 -20.33
N PRO A 23 33.26 18.37 -19.54
CA PRO A 23 32.34 18.17 -18.44
C PRO A 23 31.00 17.66 -19.00
N ALA A 24 30.49 16.59 -18.39
CA ALA A 24 29.16 16.08 -18.67
C ALA A 24 28.15 17.22 -18.51
N ARG A 25 27.33 17.44 -19.54
CA ARG A 25 26.21 18.37 -19.46
C ARG A 25 25.29 17.88 -18.35
N LEU A 26 25.23 18.67 -17.28
CA LEU A 26 24.18 18.64 -16.28
C LEU A 26 22.84 18.69 -17.05
N ILE A 27 22.10 17.59 -17.07
CA ILE A 27 20.69 17.64 -17.46
C ILE A 27 20.01 18.46 -16.37
N ARG A 28 19.81 19.75 -16.66
CA ARG A 28 18.83 20.54 -15.93
C ARG A 28 17.49 19.84 -16.19
N ILE A 29 16.99 19.14 -15.18
CA ILE A 29 15.55 18.94 -15.07
C ILE A 29 14.99 20.35 -15.04
N ILE A 30 14.30 20.72 -16.11
CA ILE A 30 13.58 21.98 -16.19
C ILE A 30 12.61 21.95 -15.01
N ASP A 31 12.78 22.92 -14.10
CA ASP A 31 11.76 23.26 -13.12
C ASP A 31 10.44 23.43 -13.90
N ALA A 32 9.55 22.45 -13.76
CA ALA A 32 8.17 22.60 -14.18
C ALA A 32 7.57 23.64 -13.24
N GLU A 33 7.43 24.84 -13.80
CA GLU A 33 6.66 26.00 -13.40
C GLU A 33 5.89 25.86 -12.08
N SER A 34 6.20 26.79 -11.19
CA SER A 34 5.29 27.29 -10.18
C SER A 34 3.90 27.54 -10.76
N ASP A 35 2.92 26.73 -10.36
CA ASP A 35 1.50 27.06 -10.50
C ASP A 35 1.22 28.31 -9.64
N GLU A 36 1.32 29.48 -10.26
CA GLU A 36 0.90 30.74 -9.68
C GLU A 36 -0.60 30.70 -9.38
N CYS A 37 -0.88 30.90 -8.09
CA CYS A 37 -2.18 31.14 -7.51
C CYS A 37 -2.83 32.39 -8.13
N VAL A 38 -3.97 32.24 -8.81
CA VAL A 38 -4.83 33.34 -9.28
C VAL A 38 -6.28 33.07 -8.86
N PRO A 39 -7.04 34.08 -8.41
CA PRO A 39 -7.91 33.94 -7.24
C PRO A 39 -9.30 33.35 -7.54
N ARG A 40 -9.86 32.74 -6.48
CA ARG A 40 -11.23 32.22 -6.40
C ARG A 40 -12.25 33.30 -6.79
N SER A 41 -12.84 33.17 -7.97
CA SER A 41 -14.17 33.71 -8.26
C SER A 41 -15.18 32.56 -8.25
N LEU A 42 -16.18 32.68 -7.38
CA LEU A 42 -17.31 31.78 -7.27
C LEU A 42 -18.13 31.86 -8.56
N SER A 43 -18.01 30.85 -9.43
CA SER A 43 -19.01 30.61 -10.48
C SER A 43 -19.54 29.20 -10.34
N LEU A 44 -20.83 29.09 -10.01
CA LEU A 44 -21.60 27.86 -10.17
C LEU A 44 -21.56 27.50 -11.66
N ARG A 45 -20.87 26.40 -12.00
CA ARG A 45 -21.11 25.68 -13.25
C ARG A 45 -21.46 24.23 -12.96
N SER A 46 -22.54 23.84 -13.59
CA SER A 46 -23.27 22.59 -13.47
C SER A 46 -22.61 21.44 -14.23
N CYS A 47 -22.92 20.23 -13.75
CA CYS A 47 -23.06 18.98 -14.53
C CYS A 47 -21.80 18.35 -15.14
N SER A 48 -21.40 17.24 -14.53
CA SER A 48 -21.44 15.95 -15.23
C SER A 48 -21.97 14.91 -14.25
N ALA A 49 -23.25 14.54 -14.43
CA ALA A 49 -23.83 13.39 -13.75
C ALA A 49 -22.97 12.16 -14.09
N THR A 50 -22.61 11.38 -13.09
CA THR A 50 -22.19 9.99 -13.27
C THR A 50 -23.24 9.31 -14.14
N PRO A 51 -22.88 8.59 -15.22
CA PRO A 51 -23.88 7.81 -15.93
C PRO A 51 -24.48 6.84 -14.90
N HIS A 52 -25.78 6.97 -14.63
CA HIS A 52 -26.53 5.87 -14.07
C HIS A 52 -26.32 4.72 -15.06
N LEU A 53 -25.47 3.77 -14.70
CA LEU A 53 -25.51 2.45 -15.31
C LEU A 53 -26.95 1.98 -15.10
N GLY A 54 -27.72 1.94 -16.19
CA GLY A 54 -29.01 1.27 -16.20
C GLY A 54 -28.83 -0.13 -15.63
N GLN A 55 -29.90 -0.69 -15.03
CA GLN A 55 -29.95 -2.01 -14.40
C GLN A 55 -28.87 -2.95 -14.95
N PRO A 56 -27.91 -3.34 -14.12
CA PRO A 56 -26.73 -3.98 -14.64
C PRO A 56 -27.13 -5.30 -15.30
N GLN A 57 -26.52 -5.55 -16.46
CA GLN A 57 -26.69 -6.73 -17.29
C GLN A 57 -26.12 -8.01 -16.61
N PHE A 58 -26.02 -8.03 -15.26
CA PHE A 58 -25.56 -9.16 -14.45
C PHE A 58 -26.52 -10.35 -14.52
N ASP A 59 -27.80 -10.10 -14.79
CA ASP A 59 -28.91 -11.06 -14.65
C ASP A 59 -28.89 -12.28 -15.62
N LYS A 60 -27.84 -12.50 -16.42
CA LYS A 60 -27.86 -13.56 -17.45
C LYS A 60 -26.72 -14.58 -17.42
N ASN A 61 -25.61 -14.34 -16.72
CA ASN A 61 -24.54 -15.35 -16.65
C ASN A 61 -24.77 -16.27 -15.42
N PRO A 62 -25.01 -17.59 -15.62
CA PRO A 62 -25.25 -18.51 -14.51
C PRO A 62 -24.13 -18.52 -13.46
N MET A 63 -22.87 -18.37 -13.86
CA MET A 63 -21.74 -18.35 -12.94
C MET A 63 -21.71 -17.09 -12.07
N VAL A 64 -22.19 -15.96 -12.59
CA VAL A 64 -22.30 -14.70 -11.82
C VAL A 64 -23.42 -14.82 -10.79
N ILE A 65 -24.54 -15.45 -11.16
CA ILE A 65 -25.64 -15.73 -10.24
C ILE A 65 -25.18 -16.66 -9.11
N GLU A 66 -24.47 -17.74 -9.45
CA GLU A 66 -23.92 -18.68 -8.47
C GLU A 66 -22.89 -18.02 -7.53
N ALA A 67 -22.03 -17.15 -8.07
CA ALA A 67 -21.09 -16.36 -7.26
C ALA A 67 -21.84 -15.42 -6.29
N TRP A 68 -22.92 -14.79 -6.75
CA TRP A 68 -23.76 -13.93 -5.91
C TRP A 68 -24.47 -14.73 -4.79
N ASP A 69 -25.01 -15.90 -5.11
CA ASP A 69 -25.61 -16.80 -4.12
C ASP A 69 -24.58 -17.26 -3.08
N THR A 70 -23.36 -17.54 -3.50
CA THR A 70 -22.25 -17.90 -2.61
C THR A 70 -21.85 -16.72 -1.71
N LEU A 71 -21.75 -15.52 -2.27
CA LEU A 71 -21.51 -14.29 -1.51
C LEU A 71 -22.59 -14.08 -0.44
N ARG A 72 -23.87 -14.27 -0.78
CA ARG A 72 -24.97 -14.15 0.19
C ARG A 72 -24.90 -15.18 1.32
N LYS A 73 -24.49 -16.41 1.02
CA LYS A 73 -24.30 -17.47 2.04
C LYS A 73 -23.18 -17.13 3.03
N SER A 74 -22.19 -16.33 2.61
CA SER A 74 -21.07 -15.92 3.47
C SER A 74 -21.42 -14.82 4.48
N ILE A 75 -22.62 -14.23 4.42
CA ILE A 75 -23.00 -13.09 5.26
C ILE A 75 -23.03 -13.47 6.74
N VAL A 76 -22.37 -12.66 7.56
CA VAL A 76 -22.41 -12.75 9.02
C VAL A 76 -23.50 -11.85 9.59
N MET A 77 -24.35 -12.43 10.44
CA MET A 77 -25.42 -11.73 11.15
C MET A 77 -25.00 -11.41 12.59
N PHE A 78 -25.32 -10.20 13.05
CA PHE A 78 -25.20 -9.79 14.45
C PHE A 78 -26.42 -8.97 14.86
N ARG A 79 -27.19 -9.49 15.81
CA ARG A 79 -28.43 -8.95 16.36
C ARG A 79 -29.42 -8.60 15.24
N GLY A 80 -29.61 -9.54 14.33
CA GLY A 80 -30.49 -9.41 13.17
C GLY A 80 -29.97 -8.51 12.03
N ASN A 81 -28.76 -7.96 12.14
CA ASN A 81 -28.16 -7.11 11.12
C ASN A 81 -27.01 -7.81 10.40
N MET A 82 -26.93 -7.65 9.08
CA MET A 82 -25.76 -8.07 8.30
C MET A 82 -24.57 -7.19 8.68
N VAL A 83 -23.45 -7.77 9.10
CA VAL A 83 -22.29 -7.02 9.60
C VAL A 83 -20.98 -7.32 8.89
N GLY A 84 -20.97 -8.24 7.92
CA GLY A 84 -19.78 -8.61 7.15
C GLY A 84 -19.98 -9.89 6.37
N THR A 85 -18.91 -10.41 5.77
CA THR A 85 -18.83 -11.74 5.15
C THR A 85 -17.69 -12.54 5.78
N ILE A 86 -17.87 -13.84 6.00
CA ILE A 86 -16.79 -14.72 6.47
C ILE A 86 -15.70 -14.86 5.40
N ALA A 87 -14.47 -15.12 5.82
CA ALA A 87 -13.34 -15.31 4.91
C ALA A 87 -13.47 -16.57 4.05
N ALA A 88 -13.97 -17.68 4.61
CA ALA A 88 -14.22 -18.89 3.83
C ALA A 88 -15.48 -19.65 4.29
N LEU A 89 -16.27 -20.11 3.34
CA LEU A 89 -17.31 -21.13 3.52
C LEU A 89 -16.67 -22.50 3.34
N ASP A 90 -16.08 -23.06 4.39
CA ASP A 90 -15.51 -24.41 4.33
C ASP A 90 -16.51 -25.43 4.92
N ASP A 91 -17.08 -26.28 4.05
CA ASP A 91 -17.98 -27.38 4.44
C ASP A 91 -17.22 -28.61 4.95
N GLN A 92 -15.88 -28.63 4.85
CA GLN A 92 -15.07 -29.82 5.13
C GLN A 92 -14.31 -29.78 6.45
N GLY A 93 -15.04 -29.69 7.58
CA GLY A 93 -14.68 -30.27 8.89
C GLY A 93 -13.25 -30.13 9.46
N SER A 94 -12.41 -29.28 8.88
CA SER A 94 -11.04 -29.02 9.34
C SER A 94 -11.10 -27.98 10.46
N ASP A 95 -10.08 -27.95 11.32
CA ASP A 95 -9.97 -26.96 12.40
C ASP A 95 -10.11 -25.55 11.80
N THR A 96 -11.30 -24.96 11.92
CA THR A 96 -11.62 -23.61 11.45
C THR A 96 -10.76 -22.65 12.28
N LEU A 97 -9.57 -22.30 11.78
CA LEU A 97 -8.62 -21.42 12.45
C LEU A 97 -9.24 -20.04 12.69
N ASN A 98 -9.06 -19.15 11.73
CA ASN A 98 -9.62 -17.80 11.71
C ASN A 98 -10.46 -17.54 10.46
N TYR A 99 -10.61 -18.52 9.56
CA TYR A 99 -11.40 -18.39 8.34
C TYR A 99 -12.92 -18.24 8.57
N ASP A 100 -13.37 -18.49 9.80
CA ASP A 100 -14.74 -18.24 10.28
C ASP A 100 -14.99 -16.76 10.65
N GLN A 101 -13.96 -15.92 10.57
CA GLN A 101 -14.03 -14.51 10.95
C GLN A 101 -14.29 -13.58 9.75
N VAL A 102 -14.77 -12.38 10.06
CA VAL A 102 -14.89 -11.27 9.11
C VAL A 102 -13.59 -10.47 9.17
N PHE A 103 -12.76 -10.58 8.13
CA PHE A 103 -11.56 -9.76 7.99
C PHE A 103 -11.87 -8.43 7.32
N VAL A 104 -11.14 -7.39 7.72
CA VAL A 104 -11.34 -6.05 7.13
C VAL A 104 -10.98 -6.05 5.65
N ARG A 105 -9.82 -6.61 5.28
CA ARG A 105 -9.36 -6.65 3.89
C ARG A 105 -10.27 -7.52 3.00
N ASP A 106 -10.66 -8.71 3.47
CA ASP A 106 -11.52 -9.65 2.75
C ASP A 106 -12.94 -9.11 2.53
N PHE A 107 -13.43 -8.27 3.46
CA PHE A 107 -14.74 -7.66 3.31
C PHE A 107 -14.78 -6.50 2.30
N VAL A 108 -13.64 -5.89 1.94
CA VAL A 108 -13.61 -4.77 0.97
C VAL A 108 -14.25 -5.15 -0.37
N PRO A 109 -13.85 -6.23 -1.07
CA PRO A 109 -14.49 -6.61 -2.34
C PRO A 109 -15.98 -6.95 -2.16
N SER A 110 -16.36 -7.66 -1.10
CA SER A 110 -17.77 -7.94 -0.77
C SER A 110 -18.58 -6.65 -0.61
N ALA A 111 -18.04 -5.69 0.14
CA ALA A 111 -18.68 -4.41 0.39
C ALA A 111 -18.85 -3.60 -0.89
N LEU A 112 -17.85 -3.59 -1.77
CA LEU A 112 -17.93 -2.94 -3.08
C LEU A 112 -19.01 -3.61 -3.96
N ALA A 113 -19.08 -4.94 -3.96
CA ALA A 113 -20.11 -5.68 -4.69
C ALA A 113 -21.53 -5.30 -4.21
N PHE A 114 -21.77 -5.32 -2.89
CA PHE A 114 -23.06 -4.88 -2.32
C PHE A 114 -23.37 -3.40 -2.59
N LEU A 115 -22.37 -2.51 -2.53
CA LEU A 115 -22.56 -1.10 -2.86
C LEU A 115 -22.93 -0.89 -4.34
N MET A 116 -22.33 -1.66 -5.26
CA MET A 116 -22.67 -1.61 -6.69
C MET A 116 -24.04 -2.23 -6.99
N ASN A 117 -24.55 -3.08 -6.10
CA ASN A 117 -25.89 -3.66 -6.19
C ASN A 117 -26.96 -2.87 -5.39
N ASP A 118 -26.67 -1.61 -5.03
CA ASP A 118 -27.57 -0.74 -4.26
C ASP A 118 -27.99 -1.31 -2.88
N GLU A 119 -27.12 -2.10 -2.25
CA GLU A 119 -27.33 -2.71 -0.92
C GLU A 119 -26.33 -2.21 0.13
N PRO A 120 -26.33 -0.92 0.45
CA PRO A 120 -25.28 -0.30 1.26
C PRO A 120 -25.34 -0.66 2.76
N GLN A 121 -26.42 -1.30 3.20
CA GLN A 121 -26.70 -1.48 4.63
C GLN A 121 -25.66 -2.36 5.32
N ILE A 122 -25.19 -3.43 4.66
CA ILE A 122 -24.14 -4.31 5.21
C ILE A 122 -22.83 -3.53 5.40
N THR A 123 -22.46 -2.69 4.45
CA THR A 123 -21.26 -1.84 4.52
C THR A 123 -21.37 -0.81 5.63
N LYS A 124 -22.53 -0.14 5.77
CA LYS A 124 -22.79 0.78 6.88
C LYS A 124 -22.63 0.10 8.24
N ASN A 125 -23.24 -1.08 8.40
CA ASN A 125 -23.19 -1.84 9.64
C ASN A 125 -21.77 -2.29 9.95
N PHE A 126 -21.04 -2.82 8.97
CA PHE A 126 -19.63 -3.19 9.12
C PHE A 126 -18.78 -2.01 9.61
N LEU A 127 -18.89 -0.84 8.96
CA LEU A 127 -18.14 0.37 9.32
C LEU A 127 -18.40 0.79 10.77
N LEU A 128 -19.66 0.78 11.20
CA LEU A 128 -20.04 1.15 12.58
C LEU A 128 -19.62 0.10 13.61
N ARG A 129 -19.66 -1.20 13.28
CA ARG A 129 -19.22 -2.26 14.20
C ARG A 129 -17.72 -2.26 14.39
N THR A 130 -16.96 -2.15 13.31
CA THR A 130 -15.50 -2.06 13.37
C THR A 130 -15.04 -0.78 14.07
N LEU A 131 -15.75 0.34 13.90
CA LEU A 131 -15.52 1.56 14.67
C LEU A 131 -15.82 1.38 16.18
N HIS A 132 -16.88 0.64 16.52
CA HIS A 132 -17.13 0.27 17.92
C HIS A 132 -15.98 -0.57 18.49
N LEU A 133 -15.47 -1.54 17.74
CA LEU A 133 -14.32 -2.35 18.14
C LEU A 133 -13.06 -1.50 18.34
N GLN A 134 -12.83 -0.49 17.48
CA GLN A 134 -11.74 0.47 17.66
C GLN A 134 -11.83 1.23 18.99
N SER A 135 -13.03 1.48 19.52
CA SER A 135 -13.20 2.21 20.78
C SER A 135 -12.88 1.40 22.04
N ILE A 136 -12.70 0.09 21.91
CA ILE A 136 -12.39 -0.81 23.03
C ILE A 136 -10.91 -0.67 23.43
N GLU A 137 -10.60 -0.73 24.72
CA GLU A 137 -9.20 -0.80 25.15
C GLU A 137 -8.61 -2.16 24.80
N LYS A 138 -7.47 -2.17 24.10
CA LYS A 138 -6.84 -3.39 23.62
C LYS A 138 -5.48 -3.57 24.28
N HIS A 139 -5.16 -4.81 24.66
CA HIS A 139 -3.90 -5.14 25.30
C HIS A 139 -3.23 -6.33 24.62
N VAL A 140 -1.91 -6.25 24.47
CA VAL A 140 -1.04 -7.39 24.21
C VAL A 140 -0.17 -7.57 25.44
N ASP A 141 -0.39 -8.63 26.21
CA ASP A 141 0.24 -8.89 27.50
C ASP A 141 0.16 -7.69 28.46
N ARG A 142 1.24 -6.90 28.59
CA ARG A 142 1.33 -5.71 29.47
C ARG A 142 1.37 -4.39 28.70
N PHE A 143 1.09 -4.41 27.40
CA PHE A 143 1.15 -3.25 26.53
C PHE A 143 -0.24 -2.88 26.02
N THR A 144 -0.67 -1.64 26.25
CA THR A 144 -1.92 -1.10 25.69
C THR A 144 -1.67 -0.64 24.27
N LEU A 145 -2.45 -1.15 23.31
CA LEU A 145 -2.33 -0.74 21.91
C LEU A 145 -2.84 0.68 21.69
N GLY A 146 -2.39 1.31 20.62
CA GLY A 146 -2.85 2.64 20.22
C GLY A 146 -4.37 2.69 20.02
N HIS A 147 -4.99 3.78 20.47
CA HIS A 147 -6.45 3.93 20.38
C HIS A 147 -7.00 3.80 18.95
N GLY A 148 -6.25 4.24 17.94
CA GLY A 148 -6.66 4.17 16.54
C GLY A 148 -6.52 2.81 15.87
N VAL A 149 -5.94 1.80 16.54
CA VAL A 149 -5.73 0.48 15.94
C VAL A 149 -7.08 -0.15 15.59
N MET A 150 -7.25 -0.47 14.32
CA MET A 150 -8.38 -1.25 13.80
C MET A 150 -8.07 -2.74 13.91
N PRO A 151 -9.08 -3.59 14.14
CA PRO A 151 -8.86 -5.04 14.19
C PRO A 151 -8.53 -5.58 12.80
N ALA A 152 -7.78 -6.68 12.74
CA ALA A 152 -7.59 -7.46 11.52
C ALA A 152 -8.92 -8.12 11.11
N SER A 153 -9.59 -8.71 12.11
CA SER A 153 -10.82 -9.46 11.94
C SER A 153 -11.69 -9.44 13.19
N PHE A 154 -12.93 -9.90 13.05
CA PHE A 154 -13.81 -10.16 14.19
C PHE A 154 -14.77 -11.31 13.91
N LYS A 155 -15.32 -11.90 14.97
CA LYS A 155 -16.39 -12.89 14.89
C LYS A 155 -17.51 -12.66 15.89
N VAL A 156 -18.66 -13.24 15.58
CA VAL A 156 -19.83 -13.24 16.44
C VAL A 156 -19.80 -14.49 17.29
N LEU A 157 -19.74 -14.33 18.61
CA LEU A 157 -20.00 -15.42 19.55
C LEU A 157 -21.45 -15.35 20.02
N ASN A 158 -22.13 -16.48 19.92
CA ASN A 158 -23.45 -16.68 20.51
C ASN A 158 -23.31 -17.36 21.87
N ASN A 159 -23.91 -16.79 22.91
CA ASN A 159 -24.06 -17.44 24.20
C ASN A 159 -25.47 -18.06 24.30
N PRO A 160 -25.63 -19.38 24.09
CA PRO A 160 -26.95 -20.02 24.05
C PRO A 160 -27.70 -19.91 25.38
N ALA A 161 -26.97 -19.87 26.50
CA ALA A 161 -27.56 -19.81 27.83
C ALA A 161 -28.16 -18.43 28.16
N ARG A 162 -27.66 -17.35 27.52
CA ARG A 162 -28.14 -15.98 27.76
C ARG A 162 -28.91 -15.40 26.57
N GLY A 163 -28.87 -16.04 25.40
CA GLY A 163 -29.42 -15.51 24.16
C GLY A 163 -28.76 -14.19 23.73
N VAL A 164 -27.50 -13.98 24.12
CA VAL A 164 -26.76 -12.73 23.85
C VAL A 164 -25.64 -13.02 22.86
N GLU A 165 -25.60 -12.22 21.80
CA GLU A 165 -24.49 -12.17 20.86
C GLU A 165 -23.48 -11.08 21.26
N THR A 166 -22.20 -11.43 21.15
CA THR A 166 -21.04 -10.55 21.39
C THR A 166 -20.08 -10.59 20.22
N LEU A 167 -19.44 -9.46 19.92
CA LEU A 167 -18.34 -9.39 18.96
C LEU A 167 -17.02 -9.59 19.69
N ILE A 168 -16.17 -10.44 19.13
CA ILE A 168 -14.76 -10.59 19.55
C ILE A 168 -13.91 -10.23 18.36
N ALA A 169 -12.96 -9.34 18.57
CA ALA A 169 -12.04 -8.86 17.55
C ALA A 169 -10.63 -9.36 17.81
N ASP A 170 -9.85 -9.51 16.74
CA ASP A 170 -8.42 -9.79 16.79
C ASP A 170 -7.67 -8.56 16.29
N PHE A 171 -6.85 -7.95 17.15
CA PHE A 171 -5.98 -6.81 16.84
C PHE A 171 -4.53 -7.22 16.58
N GLY A 172 -4.25 -8.52 16.49
CA GLY A 172 -2.93 -9.12 16.36
C GLY A 172 -2.50 -9.90 17.60
N GLU A 173 -3.24 -9.84 18.71
CA GLU A 173 -2.92 -10.57 19.94
C GLU A 173 -3.09 -12.08 19.79
N THR A 174 -4.03 -12.52 18.95
CA THR A 174 -4.25 -13.95 18.63
C THR A 174 -3.70 -14.35 17.26
N ALA A 175 -3.30 -13.38 16.44
CA ALA A 175 -2.73 -13.64 15.13
C ALA A 175 -1.43 -14.45 15.21
N ILE A 176 -1.24 -15.36 14.25
CA ILE A 176 -0.01 -16.14 14.13
C ILE A 176 1.16 -15.17 13.90
N GLY A 177 2.19 -15.25 14.75
CA GLY A 177 3.34 -14.34 14.68
C GLY A 177 3.10 -12.94 15.25
N ARG A 178 1.92 -12.68 15.86
CA ARG A 178 1.53 -11.39 16.44
C ARG A 178 1.65 -10.21 15.47
N VAL A 179 1.27 -10.44 14.22
CA VAL A 179 1.33 -9.44 13.15
C VAL A 179 0.34 -8.30 13.41
N ALA A 180 0.75 -7.07 13.09
CA ALA A 180 -0.08 -5.88 13.26
C ALA A 180 -0.81 -5.56 11.95
N PRO A 181 -2.15 -5.42 11.95
CA PRO A 181 -2.95 -5.16 10.75
C PRO A 181 -2.96 -3.68 10.38
N VAL A 182 -1.84 -3.16 9.87
CA VAL A 182 -1.67 -1.73 9.55
C VAL A 182 -2.62 -1.31 8.42
N ASP A 183 -2.82 -2.18 7.44
CA ASP A 183 -3.72 -2.04 6.29
C ASP A 183 -5.19 -1.78 6.69
N SER A 184 -5.65 -2.38 7.78
CA SER A 184 -7.06 -2.40 8.17
C SER A 184 -7.61 -0.99 8.48
N GLY A 185 -6.78 -0.11 9.04
CA GLY A 185 -7.13 1.30 9.23
C GLY A 185 -7.31 2.05 7.92
N PHE A 186 -6.45 1.79 6.94
CA PHE A 186 -6.51 2.42 5.62
C PHE A 186 -7.71 1.93 4.83
N TRP A 187 -7.93 0.61 4.80
CA TRP A 187 -9.11 0.03 4.17
C TRP A 187 -10.41 0.54 4.75
N TRP A 188 -10.50 0.74 6.07
CA TRP A 188 -11.69 1.31 6.69
C TRP A 188 -11.99 2.74 6.20
N ILE A 189 -10.97 3.62 6.11
CA ILE A 189 -11.13 4.99 5.59
C ILE A 189 -11.52 4.96 4.11
N ILE A 190 -10.87 4.11 3.30
CA ILE A 190 -11.14 3.94 1.88
C ILE A 190 -12.58 3.45 1.68
N LEU A 191 -13.03 2.48 2.48
CA LEU A 191 -14.37 1.91 2.39
C LEU A 191 -15.46 2.90 2.84
N LEU A 192 -15.21 3.70 3.88
CA LEU A 192 -16.10 4.81 4.27
C LEU A 192 -16.26 5.81 3.11
N ARG A 193 -15.16 6.11 2.41
CA ARG A 193 -15.20 6.97 1.22
C ARG A 193 -15.90 6.31 0.03
N ALA A 194 -15.79 4.99 -0.15
CA ALA A 194 -16.55 4.26 -1.16
C ALA A 194 -18.06 4.29 -0.85
N TYR A 195 -18.45 4.02 0.39
CA TYR A 195 -19.84 4.08 0.86
C TYR A 195 -20.47 5.45 0.57
N THR A 196 -19.81 6.54 0.99
CA THR A 196 -20.33 7.91 0.81
C THR A 196 -20.47 8.29 -0.67
N LYS A 197 -19.60 7.76 -1.54
CA LYS A 197 -19.70 7.99 -2.98
C LYS A 197 -20.81 7.19 -3.65
N ALA A 198 -20.95 5.91 -3.31
CA ALA A 198 -21.96 5.05 -3.88
C ALA A 198 -23.38 5.49 -3.46
N THR A 199 -23.55 5.85 -2.18
CA THR A 199 -24.87 6.19 -1.62
C THR A 199 -25.25 7.67 -1.73
N GLY A 200 -24.26 8.56 -1.85
CA GLY A 200 -24.46 10.00 -1.65
C GLY A 200 -24.75 10.41 -0.20
N ASP A 201 -24.84 9.46 0.73
CA ASP A 201 -25.13 9.69 2.14
C ASP A 201 -23.87 10.11 2.90
N LEU A 202 -23.75 11.40 3.16
CA LEU A 202 -22.67 11.95 3.97
C LEU A 202 -22.89 11.79 5.48
N SER A 203 -24.11 11.48 5.93
CA SER A 203 -24.47 11.48 7.36
C SER A 203 -23.60 10.53 8.17
N LEU A 204 -23.30 9.34 7.63
CA LEU A 204 -22.42 8.36 8.26
C LEU A 204 -21.02 8.92 8.51
N SER A 205 -20.36 9.46 7.48
CA SER A 205 -19.02 10.02 7.61
C SER A 205 -18.96 11.24 8.54
N GLN A 206 -20.08 11.96 8.66
CA GLN A 206 -20.20 13.15 9.51
C GLN A 206 -20.59 12.83 10.95
N MET A 207 -20.83 11.55 11.29
CA MET A 207 -21.04 11.17 12.68
C MET A 207 -19.79 11.51 13.52
N PRO A 208 -19.94 12.08 14.73
CA PRO A 208 -18.82 12.39 15.61
C PRO A 208 -17.89 11.21 15.84
N GLU A 209 -18.44 10.00 15.95
CA GLU A 209 -17.70 8.75 16.12
C GLU A 209 -16.85 8.44 14.89
N CYS A 210 -17.39 8.58 13.68
CA CYS A 210 -16.64 8.33 12.44
C CYS A 210 -15.53 9.36 12.24
N GLN A 211 -15.81 10.64 12.53
CA GLN A 211 -14.79 11.69 12.51
C GLN A 211 -13.68 11.42 13.52
N ASN A 212 -14.04 10.98 14.73
CA ASN A 212 -13.07 10.60 15.74
C ASN A 212 -12.26 9.38 15.32
N GLY A 213 -12.89 8.34 14.76
CA GLY A 213 -12.21 7.14 14.28
C GLY A 213 -11.18 7.43 13.21
N MET A 214 -11.52 8.27 12.22
CA MET A 214 -10.55 8.74 11.21
C MET A 214 -9.38 9.47 11.87
N LYS A 215 -9.64 10.40 12.79
CA LYS A 215 -8.58 11.15 13.49
C LYS A 215 -7.67 10.22 14.30
N LEU A 216 -8.21 9.20 14.95
CA LEU A 216 -7.43 8.22 15.70
C LEU A 216 -6.52 7.38 14.79
N ILE A 217 -7.01 6.93 13.63
CA ILE A 217 -6.19 6.22 12.63
C ILE A 217 -5.07 7.14 12.14
N LEU A 218 -5.44 8.38 11.76
CA LEU A 218 -4.48 9.36 11.24
C LEU A 218 -3.40 9.74 12.27
N SER A 219 -3.76 9.82 13.55
CA SER A 219 -2.78 10.07 14.62
C SER A 219 -1.70 9.00 14.69
N LEU A 220 -2.02 7.73 14.39
CA LEU A 220 -1.04 6.65 14.40
C LEU A 220 -0.07 6.72 13.22
N CYS A 221 -0.54 7.09 12.03
CA CYS A 221 0.29 7.09 10.82
C CYS A 221 0.94 8.46 10.49
N LEU A 222 0.49 9.55 11.13
CA LEU A 222 1.04 10.89 10.96
C LEU A 222 1.82 11.38 12.18
N SER A 223 1.96 10.56 13.23
CA SER A 223 2.76 10.90 14.41
C SER A 223 4.22 11.20 14.03
N GLU A 224 4.81 12.16 14.71
CA GLU A 224 6.25 12.42 14.60
C GLU A 224 7.04 11.28 15.25
N GLY A 225 8.23 11.02 14.73
CA GLY A 225 9.12 9.96 15.20
C GLY A 225 10.54 10.18 14.71
N PHE A 226 11.38 9.15 14.85
CA PHE A 226 12.77 9.16 14.36
C PHE A 226 12.88 8.89 12.86
N ASP A 227 11.78 8.57 12.20
CA ASP A 227 11.76 8.26 10.78
C ASP A 227 12.16 9.50 9.96
N THR A 228 13.10 9.31 9.05
CA THR A 228 13.61 10.35 8.14
C THR A 228 12.96 10.28 6.77
N PHE A 229 12.03 9.35 6.57
CA PHE A 229 11.28 9.16 5.33
C PHE A 229 9.81 9.61 5.47
N PRO A 230 9.16 10.07 4.39
CA PRO A 230 7.74 10.40 4.41
C PRO A 230 6.84 9.16 4.34
N THR A 231 7.41 7.99 4.05
CA THR A 231 6.75 6.67 4.08
C THR A 231 6.46 6.24 5.51
N LEU A 232 5.66 5.18 5.66
CA LEU A 232 5.30 4.60 6.94
C LEU A 232 6.14 3.35 7.21
N LEU A 233 6.99 3.40 8.24
CA LEU A 233 7.78 2.26 8.69
C LEU A 233 6.89 1.13 9.21
N CYS A 234 7.13 -0.08 8.72
CA CYS A 234 6.32 -1.26 9.00
C CYS A 234 7.18 -2.46 9.41
N ALA A 235 6.62 -3.30 10.30
CA ALA A 235 7.13 -4.64 10.55
C ALA A 235 6.79 -5.57 9.37
N ASP A 236 7.42 -6.74 9.32
CA ASP A 236 7.05 -7.79 8.36
C ASP A 236 5.62 -8.31 8.67
N GLY A 237 4.93 -8.84 7.66
CA GLY A 237 3.59 -9.38 7.87
C GLY A 237 2.47 -8.35 8.14
N CYS A 238 2.66 -7.07 7.81
CA CYS A 238 1.80 -5.97 8.27
C CYS A 238 0.60 -5.61 7.36
N CYS A 239 0.47 -6.29 6.23
CA CYS A 239 -0.50 -6.00 5.19
C CYS A 239 -1.23 -7.29 4.78
N MET A 240 -1.75 -7.37 3.55
CA MET A 240 -2.37 -8.59 3.02
C MET A 240 -1.44 -9.81 3.17
N ILE A 241 -0.15 -9.61 2.88
CA ILE A 241 0.92 -10.54 3.24
C ILE A 241 1.09 -10.51 4.77
N ASP A 242 0.39 -11.41 5.47
CA ASP A 242 0.33 -11.49 6.94
C ASP A 242 1.37 -12.44 7.57
N ARG A 243 2.43 -12.76 6.81
CA ARG A 243 3.53 -13.64 7.22
C ARG A 243 4.87 -13.01 6.85
N ARG A 244 5.94 -13.55 7.42
CA ARG A 244 7.30 -13.06 7.16
C ARG A 244 7.69 -13.30 5.70
N MET A 245 7.81 -12.24 4.92
CA MET A 245 8.06 -12.27 3.47
C MET A 245 9.08 -11.22 3.02
N GLY A 246 9.77 -10.60 3.98
CA GLY A 246 10.69 -9.50 3.71
C GLY A 246 9.95 -8.20 3.37
N VAL A 247 8.68 -8.05 3.76
CA VAL A 247 7.92 -6.82 3.50
C VAL A 247 8.08 -5.78 4.62
N TYR A 248 9.02 -5.98 5.55
CA TYR A 248 9.40 -4.97 6.55
C TYR A 248 10.04 -3.73 5.90
N GLY A 249 10.07 -2.61 6.63
CA GLY A 249 10.56 -1.32 6.12
C GLY A 249 9.43 -0.51 5.52
N TYR A 250 9.47 -0.24 4.22
CA TYR A 250 8.49 0.62 3.55
C TYR A 250 7.84 -0.10 2.35
N PRO A 251 6.99 -1.12 2.60
CA PRO A 251 6.41 -1.91 1.52
C PRO A 251 5.43 -1.09 0.68
N ILE A 252 5.51 -1.22 -0.65
CA ILE A 252 4.72 -0.45 -1.62
C ILE A 252 3.21 -0.54 -1.35
N GLU A 253 2.71 -1.71 -0.94
CA GLU A 253 1.31 -1.92 -0.58
C GLU A 253 0.84 -0.96 0.51
N ILE A 254 1.55 -0.90 1.64
CA ILE A 254 1.22 0.03 2.72
C ILE A 254 1.36 1.48 2.26
N GLN A 255 2.40 1.81 1.50
CA GLN A 255 2.60 3.21 1.06
C GLN A 255 1.49 3.68 0.12
N ALA A 256 1.04 2.82 -0.80
CA ALA A 256 -0.05 3.11 -1.71
C ALA A 256 -1.39 3.23 -0.97
N LEU A 257 -1.69 2.30 -0.04
CA LEU A 257 -2.89 2.36 0.81
C LEU A 257 -2.90 3.59 1.70
N PHE A 258 -1.75 3.91 2.31
CA PHE A 258 -1.59 5.10 3.13
C PHE A 258 -1.87 6.37 2.32
N PHE A 259 -1.28 6.49 1.13
CA PHE A 259 -1.55 7.63 0.24
C PHE A 259 -3.03 7.73 -0.14
N MET A 260 -3.68 6.61 -0.50
CA MET A 260 -5.10 6.59 -0.82
C MET A 260 -5.97 6.99 0.37
N ALA A 261 -5.70 6.45 1.56
CA ALA A 261 -6.41 6.76 2.78
C ALA A 261 -6.26 8.24 3.17
N LEU A 262 -5.07 8.84 3.03
CA LEU A 262 -4.86 10.27 3.26
C LEU A 262 -5.72 11.12 2.31
N ARG A 263 -5.78 10.78 1.02
CA ARG A 263 -6.65 11.48 0.05
C ARG A 263 -8.14 11.33 0.37
N CYS A 264 -8.56 10.13 0.79
CA CYS A 264 -9.92 9.89 1.23
C CYS A 264 -10.26 10.71 2.49
N ALA A 265 -9.39 10.68 3.50
CA ALA A 265 -9.55 11.41 4.75
C ALA A 265 -9.62 12.93 4.53
N GLN A 266 -8.79 13.48 3.63
CA GLN A 266 -8.83 14.91 3.29
C GLN A 266 -10.22 15.37 2.83
N GLN A 267 -10.97 14.49 2.16
CA GLN A 267 -12.32 14.79 1.65
C GLN A 267 -13.43 14.51 2.67
N LEU A 268 -13.19 13.61 3.63
CA LEU A 268 -14.18 13.19 4.62
C LEU A 268 -14.10 13.98 5.93
N LEU A 269 -12.93 14.50 6.29
CA LEU A 269 -12.73 15.24 7.54
C LEU A 269 -13.42 16.60 7.52
N ARG A 270 -14.09 16.91 8.62
CA ARG A 270 -14.77 18.20 8.83
C ARG A 270 -13.95 19.15 9.67
N VAL A 271 -13.75 20.36 9.13
CA VAL A 271 -12.97 21.43 9.78
C VAL A 271 -13.60 21.83 11.12
N ASP A 272 -14.93 21.90 11.18
CA ASP A 272 -15.69 22.25 12.38
C ASP A 272 -15.73 21.15 13.45
N MET A 273 -15.28 19.93 13.14
CA MET A 273 -15.15 18.81 14.08
C MET A 273 -13.69 18.50 14.46
N GLY A 274 -12.85 19.52 14.44
CA GLY A 274 -11.44 19.42 14.79
C GLY A 274 -10.57 18.73 13.73
N GLY A 275 -11.06 18.58 12.50
CA GLY A 275 -10.29 18.01 11.39
C GLY A 275 -9.22 18.94 10.81
N LYS A 276 -9.24 20.24 11.17
CA LYS A 276 -8.36 21.27 10.58
C LYS A 276 -6.87 20.93 10.64
N GLU A 277 -6.38 20.49 11.80
CA GLU A 277 -4.95 20.19 11.96
C GLU A 277 -4.55 18.93 11.20
N PHE A 278 -5.39 17.88 11.21
CA PHE A 278 -5.17 16.69 10.40
C PHE A 278 -5.14 17.00 8.91
N ILE A 279 -6.05 17.86 8.41
CA ILE A 279 -6.05 18.29 7.01
C ILE A 279 -4.72 18.96 6.64
N LYS A 280 -4.19 19.85 7.49
CA LYS A 280 -2.86 20.46 7.24
C LYS A 280 -1.73 19.44 7.24
N MET A 281 -1.75 18.47 8.16
CA MET A 281 -0.75 17.39 8.20
C MET A 281 -0.82 16.54 6.92
N ILE A 282 -2.03 16.23 6.46
CA ILE A 282 -2.28 15.52 5.19
C ILE A 282 -1.75 16.35 4.01
N GLU A 283 -2.06 17.65 3.95
CA GLU A 283 -1.61 18.56 2.89
C GLU A 283 -0.08 18.66 2.82
N LYS A 284 0.63 18.52 3.94
CA LYS A 284 2.10 18.44 3.97
C LYS A 284 2.62 17.06 3.58
N ARG A 285 1.97 15.99 4.03
CA ARG A 285 2.43 14.60 3.82
C ARG A 285 2.23 14.13 2.38
N LEU A 286 1.09 14.45 1.75
CA LEU A 286 0.76 13.98 0.41
C LEU A 286 1.79 14.38 -0.66
N PRO A 287 2.26 15.66 -0.76
CA PRO A 287 3.29 16.03 -1.71
C PRO A 287 4.64 15.34 -1.43
N ALA A 288 5.02 15.23 -0.15
CA ALA A 288 6.27 14.57 0.24
C ALA A 288 6.26 13.08 -0.12
N LEU A 289 5.16 12.39 0.14
CA LEU A 289 4.97 10.97 -0.22
C LEU A 289 4.92 10.81 -1.74
N SER A 290 4.16 11.64 -2.45
CA SER A 290 4.09 11.63 -3.92
C SER A 290 5.47 11.77 -4.56
N PHE A 291 6.24 12.78 -4.15
CA PHE A 291 7.61 12.98 -4.64
C PHE A 291 8.49 11.77 -4.34
N HIS A 292 8.45 11.26 -3.11
CA HIS A 292 9.28 10.14 -2.69
C HIS A 292 8.98 8.86 -3.48
N MET A 293 7.70 8.49 -3.59
CA MET A 293 7.28 7.28 -4.31
C MET A 293 7.63 7.40 -5.80
N ARG A 294 7.27 8.50 -6.46
CA ARG A 294 7.53 8.69 -7.90
C ARG A 294 9.01 8.75 -8.25
N SER A 295 9.85 9.26 -7.35
CA SER A 295 11.28 9.45 -7.62
C SER A 295 12.14 8.24 -7.26
N TYR A 296 11.76 7.49 -6.22
CA TYR A 296 12.63 6.46 -5.64
C TYR A 296 12.06 5.05 -5.71
N PHE A 297 10.73 4.89 -5.73
CA PHE A 297 10.13 3.58 -5.92
C PHE A 297 9.95 3.24 -7.40
N TRP A 298 9.92 4.23 -8.29
CA TRP A 298 9.73 4.00 -9.71
C TRP A 298 10.92 3.30 -10.34
N LEU A 299 10.64 2.24 -11.08
CA LEU A 299 11.62 1.47 -11.83
C LEU A 299 11.08 1.17 -13.23
N ASP A 300 11.83 1.61 -14.23
CA ASP A 300 11.72 1.24 -15.63
C ASP A 300 13.11 0.88 -16.16
N PHE A 301 13.22 0.59 -17.46
CA PHE A 301 14.50 0.26 -18.08
C PHE A 301 15.55 1.38 -17.93
N GLU A 302 15.16 2.66 -18.01
CA GLU A 302 16.08 3.77 -17.88
C GLU A 302 16.58 3.89 -16.43
N GLN A 303 15.69 3.80 -15.46
CA GLN A 303 16.05 3.86 -14.05
C GLN A 303 16.86 2.66 -13.59
N LEU A 304 16.57 1.45 -14.10
CA LEU A 304 17.40 0.28 -13.84
C LEU A 304 18.84 0.51 -14.32
N ASN A 305 19.02 1.07 -15.52
CA ASN A 305 20.35 1.43 -16.03
C ASN A 305 21.04 2.50 -15.18
N ASN A 306 20.30 3.47 -14.65
CA ASN A 306 20.85 4.49 -13.74
C ASN A 306 21.33 3.86 -12.42
N ILE A 307 20.51 3.00 -11.81
CA ILE A 307 20.81 2.31 -10.54
C ILE A 307 22.00 1.37 -10.70
N TYR A 308 22.07 0.63 -11.81
CA TYR A 308 23.21 -0.24 -12.14
C TYR A 308 24.55 0.51 -12.22
N ARG A 309 24.51 1.83 -12.47
CA ARG A 309 25.70 2.70 -12.61
C ARG A 309 25.93 3.57 -11.38
N PHE A 310 25.20 3.34 -10.28
CA PHE A 310 25.40 4.09 -9.06
C PHE A 310 26.83 3.96 -8.55
N LYS A 311 27.31 5.05 -7.97
CA LYS A 311 28.46 5.01 -7.08
C LYS A 311 27.94 4.78 -5.66
N THR A 312 28.75 4.12 -4.85
CA THR A 312 28.46 3.84 -3.45
C THR A 312 29.19 4.85 -2.55
N GLU A 313 28.82 4.88 -1.28
CA GLU A 313 29.43 5.75 -0.25
C GLU A 313 29.33 7.25 -0.57
N GLU A 314 28.22 7.65 -1.22
CA GLU A 314 27.95 9.05 -1.52
C GLU A 314 27.47 9.80 -0.27
N TYR A 315 28.31 10.69 0.24
CA TYR A 315 27.99 11.54 1.39
C TYR A 315 27.80 13.01 0.97
N SER A 316 26.61 13.36 0.49
CA SER A 316 26.23 14.74 0.18
C SER A 316 24.73 14.93 -0.01
N HIS A 317 24.22 16.17 0.10
CA HIS A 317 22.84 16.50 -0.26
C HIS A 317 22.55 16.37 -1.77
N THR A 318 23.60 16.36 -2.59
CA THR A 318 23.53 16.20 -4.05
C THR A 318 23.82 14.77 -4.50
N ALA A 319 23.80 13.80 -3.58
CA ALA A 319 23.98 12.39 -3.88
C ALA A 319 22.89 11.90 -4.84
N VAL A 320 23.30 11.13 -5.84
CA VAL A 320 22.43 10.43 -6.78
C VAL A 320 21.92 9.15 -6.11
N ASN A 321 22.83 8.36 -5.52
CA ASN A 321 22.50 7.14 -4.79
C ASN A 321 22.11 7.45 -3.34
N LYS A 322 20.94 8.05 -3.14
CA LYS A 322 20.50 8.56 -1.83
C LYS A 322 20.35 7.50 -0.73
N PHE A 323 20.16 6.25 -1.12
CA PHE A 323 19.95 5.14 -0.18
C PHE A 323 21.17 4.23 -0.06
N ASN A 324 22.29 4.54 -0.73
CA ASN A 324 23.47 3.69 -0.81
C ASN A 324 23.12 2.25 -1.25
N VAL A 325 22.30 2.12 -2.30
CA VAL A 325 22.02 0.83 -2.95
C VAL A 325 23.30 0.33 -3.61
N ILE A 326 23.67 -0.92 -3.38
CA ILE A 326 24.85 -1.55 -3.95
C ILE A 326 24.46 -2.13 -5.33
N PRO A 327 25.02 -1.67 -6.46
CA PRO A 327 24.65 -2.16 -7.78
C PRO A 327 24.82 -3.67 -7.95
N GLU A 328 25.83 -4.25 -7.31
CA GLU A 328 26.10 -5.68 -7.32
C GLU A 328 25.02 -6.51 -6.60
N SER A 329 24.12 -5.86 -5.83
CA SER A 329 22.98 -6.53 -5.20
C SER A 329 21.72 -6.56 -6.06
N ILE A 330 21.76 -6.01 -7.29
CA ILE A 330 20.63 -6.10 -8.24
C ILE A 330 20.50 -7.56 -8.70
N PRO A 331 19.34 -8.19 -8.58
CA PRO A 331 19.20 -9.60 -8.89
C PRO A 331 19.17 -9.86 -10.41
N ASP A 332 19.79 -10.94 -10.85
CA ASP A 332 19.97 -11.25 -12.27
C ASP A 332 18.64 -11.35 -13.04
N TRP A 333 17.59 -11.91 -12.42
CA TRP A 333 16.28 -12.06 -13.04
C TRP A 333 15.68 -10.73 -13.52
N LEU A 334 16.06 -9.62 -12.89
CA LEU A 334 15.50 -8.30 -13.19
C LEU A 334 15.92 -7.79 -14.57
N PHE A 335 17.12 -8.14 -15.03
CA PHE A 335 17.60 -7.71 -16.35
C PHE A 335 16.83 -8.39 -17.48
N ASP A 336 16.42 -9.64 -17.28
CA ASP A 336 15.58 -10.37 -18.24
C ASP A 336 14.10 -9.97 -18.10
N PHE A 337 13.65 -9.71 -16.87
CA PHE A 337 12.27 -9.32 -16.60
C PHE A 337 11.93 -7.91 -17.07
N MET A 338 12.82 -6.92 -16.95
CA MET A 338 12.49 -5.53 -17.28
C MET A 338 12.35 -5.32 -18.81
N PRO A 339 11.14 -5.01 -19.34
CA PRO A 339 10.97 -4.73 -20.76
C PRO A 339 11.52 -3.34 -21.15
N MET A 340 11.74 -3.11 -22.44
CA MET A 340 12.14 -1.79 -22.95
C MET A 340 11.07 -0.72 -22.79
N LYS A 341 9.79 -1.13 -22.79
CA LYS A 341 8.63 -0.27 -22.55
C LYS A 341 7.84 -0.88 -21.39
N GLY A 342 7.63 -0.08 -20.35
CA GLY A 342 6.96 -0.50 -19.13
C GLY A 342 7.79 -0.18 -17.89
N GLY A 343 7.17 -0.31 -16.73
CA GLY A 343 7.79 -0.03 -15.45
C GLY A 343 6.81 -0.21 -14.31
N TYR A 344 7.30 -0.18 -13.08
CA TYR A 344 6.48 -0.38 -11.89
C TYR A 344 7.10 0.30 -10.67
N PHE A 345 6.33 0.36 -9.58
CA PHE A 345 6.88 0.64 -8.27
C PHE A 345 7.48 -0.62 -7.64
N VAL A 346 8.77 -0.57 -7.30
CA VAL A 346 9.48 -1.63 -6.58
C VAL A 346 8.83 -1.91 -5.22
N GLY A 347 9.02 -3.13 -4.72
CA GLY A 347 8.39 -3.59 -3.49
C GLY A 347 8.77 -2.80 -2.24
N ASN A 348 10.02 -2.32 -2.14
CA ASN A 348 10.51 -1.63 -0.95
C ASN A 348 11.75 -0.78 -1.27
N VAL A 349 11.89 0.37 -0.59
CA VAL A 349 13.09 1.20 -0.62
C VAL A 349 13.40 1.67 0.79
N SER A 350 14.55 1.29 1.33
CA SER A 350 14.99 1.63 2.69
C SER A 350 16.51 1.87 2.72
N PRO A 351 17.10 2.33 3.84
CA PRO A 351 18.55 2.50 3.94
C PRO A 351 19.30 1.23 3.53
N SER A 352 20.16 1.37 2.50
CA SER A 352 20.98 0.30 1.90
C SER A 352 20.21 -0.92 1.40
N ARG A 353 18.92 -0.77 1.06
CA ARG A 353 18.10 -1.87 0.55
C ARG A 353 17.07 -1.37 -0.45
N MET A 354 16.97 -2.08 -1.57
CA MET A 354 15.89 -1.96 -2.54
C MET A 354 15.37 -3.37 -2.85
N ASP A 355 14.09 -3.60 -2.59
CA ASP A 355 13.43 -4.86 -2.93
C ASP A 355 12.79 -4.72 -4.29
N PHE A 356 13.43 -5.29 -5.30
CA PHE A 356 13.03 -5.17 -6.70
C PHE A 356 11.79 -5.99 -7.05
N ARG A 357 11.27 -6.86 -6.15
CA ARG A 357 10.07 -7.65 -6.48
C ARG A 357 8.90 -6.74 -6.84
N TRP A 358 8.13 -7.16 -7.83
CA TRP A 358 6.86 -6.54 -8.20
C TRP A 358 5.77 -7.03 -7.24
N PHE A 359 4.91 -6.12 -6.77
CA PHE A 359 3.75 -6.44 -5.92
C PHE A 359 2.49 -5.90 -6.57
N ALA A 360 1.52 -6.78 -6.81
CA ALA A 360 0.29 -6.47 -7.53
C ALA A 360 -0.52 -5.36 -6.87
N LEU A 361 -0.97 -5.59 -5.64
CA LEU A 361 -1.91 -4.71 -4.94
C LEU A 361 -1.33 -3.31 -4.75
N GLY A 362 -0.03 -3.19 -4.42
CA GLY A 362 0.65 -1.90 -4.30
C GLY A 362 0.64 -1.09 -5.61
N ASN A 363 0.92 -1.72 -6.75
CA ASN A 363 0.89 -1.06 -8.06
C ASN A 363 -0.54 -0.71 -8.49
N CYS A 364 -1.51 -1.61 -8.29
CA CYS A 364 -2.91 -1.37 -8.59
C CYS A 364 -3.49 -0.21 -7.77
N VAL A 365 -3.28 -0.21 -6.45
CA VAL A 365 -3.72 0.88 -5.56
C VAL A 365 -3.02 2.19 -5.92
N ALA A 366 -1.76 2.16 -6.32
CA ALA A 366 -1.04 3.37 -6.74
C ALA A 366 -1.67 4.01 -8.00
N ILE A 367 -2.15 3.21 -8.96
CA ILE A 367 -2.94 3.69 -10.10
C ILE A 367 -4.28 4.28 -9.61
N LEU A 368 -5.06 3.50 -8.84
CA LEU A 368 -6.39 3.90 -8.36
C LEU A 368 -6.37 5.19 -7.52
N ALA A 369 -5.32 5.40 -6.74
CA ALA A 369 -5.15 6.58 -5.89
C ALA A 369 -4.56 7.80 -6.64
N SER A 370 -4.20 7.63 -7.91
CA SER A 370 -3.40 8.59 -8.70
C SER A 370 -2.11 8.99 -7.99
N LEU A 371 -1.46 8.01 -7.34
CA LEU A 371 -0.12 8.15 -6.79
C LEU A 371 0.91 8.18 -7.92
N VAL A 372 0.79 7.28 -8.90
CA VAL A 372 1.57 7.32 -10.14
C VAL A 372 1.14 8.49 -11.04
N THR A 373 2.01 8.93 -11.94
CA THR A 373 1.61 9.80 -13.06
C THR A 373 0.82 9.02 -14.10
N HIS A 374 0.26 9.71 -15.10
CA HIS A 374 -0.46 9.05 -16.19
C HIS A 374 0.47 8.14 -17.00
N GLU A 375 1.69 8.61 -17.29
CA GLU A 375 2.72 7.86 -18.03
C GLU A 375 3.13 6.61 -17.26
N GLN A 376 3.33 6.73 -15.94
CA GLN A 376 3.66 5.60 -15.07
C GLN A 376 2.51 4.58 -15.00
N ALA A 377 1.25 5.04 -14.95
CA ALA A 377 0.10 4.13 -14.98
C ALA A 377 0.04 3.33 -16.28
N VAL A 378 0.24 3.98 -17.43
CA VAL A 378 0.33 3.30 -18.73
C VAL A 378 1.50 2.33 -18.76
N ALA A 379 2.67 2.72 -18.26
CA ALA A 379 3.84 1.86 -18.21
C ALA A 379 3.66 0.63 -17.29
N ILE A 380 2.89 0.73 -16.20
CA ILE A 380 2.51 -0.45 -15.38
C ILE A 380 1.63 -1.40 -16.19
N MET A 381 0.67 -0.88 -16.96
CA MET A 381 -0.17 -1.71 -17.82
C MET A 381 0.63 -2.35 -18.96
N ASP A 382 1.51 -1.59 -19.62
CA ASP A 382 2.45 -2.09 -20.64
C ASP A 382 3.31 -3.24 -20.07
N LEU A 383 3.82 -3.10 -18.84
CA LEU A 383 4.57 -4.17 -18.17
C LEU A 383 3.73 -5.44 -17.98
N ILE A 384 2.48 -5.31 -17.51
CA ILE A 384 1.58 -6.45 -17.30
C ILE A 384 1.28 -7.15 -18.63
N GLU A 385 1.10 -6.40 -19.72
CA GLU A 385 0.90 -6.97 -21.06
C GLU A 385 2.17 -7.70 -21.56
N GLU A 386 3.35 -7.08 -21.45
CA GLU A 386 4.63 -7.65 -21.89
C GLU A 386 5.10 -8.85 -21.04
N ARG A 387 4.68 -8.90 -19.77
CA ARG A 387 4.99 -9.97 -18.80
C ARG A 387 3.75 -10.72 -18.34
N TRP A 388 2.79 -10.89 -19.24
CA TRP A 388 1.51 -11.54 -18.95
C TRP A 388 1.66 -12.94 -18.35
N GLU A 389 2.52 -13.77 -18.94
CA GLU A 389 2.76 -15.15 -18.46
C GLU A 389 3.35 -15.18 -17.04
N ASP A 390 4.21 -14.21 -16.70
CA ASP A 390 4.85 -14.12 -15.40
C ASP A 390 3.91 -13.58 -14.32
N LEU A 391 3.16 -12.51 -14.64
CA LEU A 391 2.37 -11.74 -13.67
C LEU A 391 0.92 -12.20 -13.56
N VAL A 392 0.40 -12.89 -14.58
CA VAL A 392 -0.98 -13.40 -14.65
C VAL A 392 -0.96 -14.91 -14.92
N GLY A 393 -0.38 -15.35 -16.04
CA GLY A 393 -0.44 -16.74 -16.49
C GLY A 393 -1.88 -17.23 -16.66
N GLU A 394 -2.16 -18.44 -16.19
CA GLU A 394 -3.49 -19.06 -16.29
C GLU A 394 -4.47 -18.63 -15.17
N MET A 395 -4.00 -17.89 -14.16
CA MET A 395 -4.83 -17.47 -13.02
C MET A 395 -4.46 -16.05 -12.57
N PRO A 396 -5.32 -15.05 -12.83
CA PRO A 396 -5.09 -13.70 -12.35
C PRO A 396 -5.20 -13.64 -10.81
N MET A 397 -4.37 -12.88 -10.12
CA MET A 397 -3.05 -12.37 -10.54
C MET A 397 -2.00 -12.75 -9.51
N LYS A 398 -0.71 -12.72 -9.86
CA LYS A 398 0.36 -13.00 -8.88
C LYS A 398 0.34 -11.96 -7.76
N ALA A 399 0.41 -12.38 -6.50
CA ALA A 399 0.54 -11.43 -5.38
C ALA A 399 1.86 -10.65 -5.45
N CYS A 400 2.95 -11.35 -5.75
CA CYS A 400 4.25 -10.75 -6.04
C CYS A 400 5.04 -11.57 -7.07
N TYR A 401 6.07 -10.96 -7.67
CA TYR A 401 6.97 -11.63 -8.60
C TYR A 401 8.41 -11.13 -8.46
N PRO A 402 9.43 -12.03 -8.55
CA PRO A 402 9.31 -13.48 -8.55
C PRO A 402 9.13 -14.05 -7.14
N ALA A 403 8.96 -15.37 -7.03
CA ALA A 403 9.04 -16.08 -5.76
C ALA A 403 10.50 -16.13 -5.25
N LEU A 404 10.65 -16.06 -3.93
CA LEU A 404 11.89 -16.37 -3.23
C LEU A 404 12.16 -17.88 -3.29
N GLU A 405 13.38 -18.26 -3.60
CA GLU A 405 13.81 -19.65 -3.75
C GLU A 405 15.07 -19.96 -2.92
N ASN A 406 15.29 -21.24 -2.63
CA ASN A 406 16.51 -21.74 -1.97
C ASN A 406 16.89 -20.92 -0.72
N HIS A 407 18.12 -20.41 -0.65
CA HIS A 407 18.62 -19.64 0.48
C HIS A 407 17.86 -18.33 0.71
N GLU A 408 17.33 -17.69 -0.33
CA GLU A 408 16.52 -16.48 -0.14
C GLU A 408 15.24 -16.81 0.62
N TRP A 409 14.58 -17.91 0.24
CA TRP A 409 13.40 -18.38 0.96
C TRP A 409 13.73 -18.74 2.42
N GLU A 410 14.82 -19.48 2.66
CA GLU A 410 15.26 -19.86 4.01
C GLU A 410 15.51 -18.62 4.89
N ILE A 411 16.26 -17.65 4.39
CA ILE A 411 16.70 -16.47 5.14
C ILE A 411 15.57 -15.48 5.35
N VAL A 412 14.84 -15.14 4.28
CA VAL A 412 13.82 -14.08 4.29
C VAL A 412 12.57 -14.56 5.01
N THR A 413 12.07 -15.76 4.70
CA THR A 413 10.83 -16.28 5.30
C THR A 413 11.06 -16.97 6.64
N GLY A 414 12.29 -17.42 6.92
CA GLY A 414 12.58 -18.28 8.07
C GLY A 414 12.09 -19.71 7.86
N CYS A 415 12.24 -20.23 6.64
CA CYS A 415 11.79 -21.56 6.23
C CYS A 415 10.26 -21.76 6.40
N ASP A 416 9.46 -20.75 6.07
CA ASP A 416 8.00 -20.79 6.26
C ASP A 416 7.33 -21.79 5.31
N PRO A 417 6.77 -22.91 5.80
CA PRO A 417 6.23 -23.98 4.96
C PRO A 417 4.95 -23.59 4.21
N LYS A 418 4.28 -22.49 4.57
CA LYS A 418 3.09 -22.00 3.82
C LYS A 418 3.50 -21.19 2.58
N ASN A 419 4.67 -20.57 2.64
CA ASN A 419 5.22 -19.67 1.62
C ASN A 419 6.35 -20.33 0.82
N THR A 420 6.18 -21.60 0.46
CA THR A 420 7.09 -22.29 -0.46
C THR A 420 7.09 -21.64 -1.85
N ARG A 421 8.00 -22.09 -2.73
CA ARG A 421 8.14 -21.58 -4.09
C ARG A 421 6.79 -21.51 -4.83
N TRP A 422 6.41 -20.33 -5.31
CA TRP A 422 5.15 -20.05 -6.04
C TRP A 422 3.86 -20.39 -5.27
N SER A 423 3.90 -20.33 -3.94
CA SER A 423 2.78 -20.68 -3.06
C SER A 423 2.39 -19.52 -2.15
N TYR A 424 1.08 -19.39 -1.90
CA TYR A 424 0.50 -18.40 -0.98
C TYR A 424 1.05 -16.99 -1.24
N HIS A 425 1.72 -16.33 -0.29
CA HIS A 425 2.27 -14.99 -0.51
C HIS A 425 3.53 -14.96 -1.37
N ASN A 426 4.23 -16.09 -1.50
CA ASN A 426 5.52 -16.19 -2.21
C ASN A 426 5.31 -16.53 -3.69
N GLY A 427 4.72 -15.59 -4.43
CA GLY A 427 4.44 -15.75 -5.86
C GLY A 427 3.21 -16.61 -6.18
N GLY A 428 2.31 -16.83 -5.22
CA GLY A 428 1.01 -17.44 -5.51
C GLY A 428 0.13 -16.52 -6.36
N SER A 429 -0.82 -17.10 -7.10
CA SER A 429 -1.88 -16.36 -7.78
C SER A 429 -3.11 -16.21 -6.87
N TRP A 430 -3.63 -14.99 -6.73
CA TRP A 430 -4.74 -14.63 -5.86
C TRP A 430 -5.89 -14.03 -6.69
N PRO A 431 -7.00 -14.76 -6.87
CA PRO A 431 -8.15 -14.27 -7.67
C PRO A 431 -9.02 -13.22 -6.98
N GLY A 432 -8.93 -13.11 -5.65
CA GLY A 432 -9.78 -12.25 -4.83
C GLY A 432 -9.16 -10.88 -4.50
N GLU A 433 -7.97 -10.59 -5.02
CA GLU A 433 -7.12 -9.48 -4.57
C GLU A 433 -6.72 -8.52 -5.69
#